data_AF-F0ZPB0-F1
#
_entry.id   AF-F0ZPB0-F1
#
_cell.length_a   1.000
_cell.length_b   1.000
_cell.length_c   1.000
_cell.angle_alpha   90.00
_cell.angle_beta   90.00
_cell.angle_gamma   90.00
#
_symmetry.space_group_name_H-M   'P 1'
#
loop_
_entity.id
_entity.type
_entity.pdbx_description
1 polymer ?
#
loop_
_entity_poly.entity_id
_entity_poly.type
_entity_poly.pdbx_seq_one_letter_code
_entity_poly.pdbx_strand_id
1 'polypeptide(L)'
;MDSNIITGSCHCGNVKFRGEIEKNLRNSITEKCNCSICFKTRLWYIKVNEKNLEVNKGKDNMEIYEFGQKDNTYYFCKNCHIELFGLYKPKNKPNVNAFYVVSVATIDGLSPKDLSELKVIYLDGLNDNLESKPEYTHYL
;
A
#
# COMPACT_ATOMS: atom_id res chain seq x y z
N MET A 1 -19.51 -1.51 -5.20
CA MET A 1 -18.59 -0.36 -5.06
C MET A 1 -18.07 -0.02 -6.44
N ASP A 2 -18.80 0.83 -7.16
CA ASP A 2 -18.43 1.26 -8.52
C ASP A 2 -17.64 2.58 -8.52
N SER A 3 -17.31 3.09 -7.33
CA SER A 3 -16.44 4.25 -7.17
C SER A 3 -14.98 3.86 -7.34
N ASN A 4 -14.21 4.77 -7.95
CA ASN A 4 -12.76 4.74 -8.01
C ASN A 4 -12.12 5.40 -6.78
N ILE A 5 -12.92 5.75 -5.76
CA ILE A 5 -12.45 6.34 -4.51
C ILE A 5 -12.40 5.27 -3.43
N ILE A 6 -11.28 5.23 -2.73
CA ILE A 6 -11.08 4.48 -1.49
C ILE A 6 -10.93 5.46 -0.34
N THR A 7 -11.50 5.11 0.80
CA THR A 7 -11.25 5.79 2.08
C THR A 7 -10.67 4.78 3.04
N GLY A 8 -9.78 5.22 3.91
CA GLY A 8 -9.21 4.33 4.90
C GLY A 8 -8.76 5.03 6.17
N SER A 9 -8.44 4.22 7.15
CA SER A 9 -8.03 4.68 8.46
C SER A 9 -7.04 3.72 9.12
N CYS A 10 -6.23 4.23 10.04
CA CYS A 10 -5.48 3.37 10.93
C CYS A 10 -6.43 2.70 11.94
N HIS A 11 -5.99 1.62 12.59
CA HIS A 11 -6.83 0.87 13.54
C HIS A 11 -7.53 1.74 14.61
N CYS A 12 -6.85 2.76 15.14
CA CYS A 12 -7.42 3.65 16.16
C CYS A 12 -8.23 4.84 15.60
N GLY A 13 -8.30 5.01 14.27
CA GLY A 13 -9.05 6.09 13.61
C GLY A 13 -8.45 7.50 13.75
N ASN A 14 -7.24 7.62 14.30
CA ASN A 14 -6.55 8.90 14.46
C ASN A 14 -6.04 9.46 13.13
N VAL A 15 -5.66 8.59 12.19
CA VAL A 15 -5.25 8.94 10.84
C VAL A 15 -6.32 8.43 9.87
N LYS A 16 -6.77 9.30 8.96
CA LYS A 16 -7.70 8.95 7.88
C LYS A 16 -7.22 9.51 6.56
N PHE A 17 -7.46 8.78 5.49
CA PHE A 17 -7.08 9.16 4.13
C PHE A 17 -8.20 8.91 3.12
N ARG A 18 -8.09 9.60 1.99
CA ARG A 18 -8.86 9.36 0.77
C ARG A 18 -7.89 9.15 -0.38
N GLY A 19 -8.14 8.13 -1.20
CA GLY A 19 -7.36 7.80 -2.40
C GLY A 19 -8.25 7.68 -3.63
N GLU A 20 -7.74 8.08 -4.79
CA GLU A 20 -8.36 7.81 -6.09
C GLU A 20 -7.52 6.82 -6.90
N ILE A 21 -8.09 5.65 -7.17
CA ILE A 21 -7.49 4.56 -7.95
C ILE A 21 -7.97 4.61 -9.41
N GLU A 22 -7.23 3.99 -10.33
CA GLU A 22 -7.53 4.06 -11.77
C GLU A 22 -8.85 3.36 -12.15
N LYS A 23 -9.17 2.28 -11.43
CA LYS A 23 -10.37 1.47 -11.62
C LYS A 23 -11.04 1.30 -10.27
N ASN A 24 -12.32 0.93 -10.25
CA ASN A 24 -12.92 0.49 -8.99
C ASN A 24 -12.10 -0.66 -8.36
N LEU A 25 -12.24 -0.84 -7.04
CA LEU A 25 -11.38 -1.76 -6.29
C LEU A 25 -11.48 -3.21 -6.80
N ARG A 26 -12.67 -3.66 -7.20
CA ARG A 26 -12.93 -5.01 -7.74
C ARG A 26 -12.21 -5.29 -9.06
N ASN A 27 -12.01 -4.25 -9.87
CA ASN A 27 -11.32 -4.32 -11.15
C ASN A 27 -9.85 -3.93 -11.08
N SER A 28 -9.37 -3.54 -9.91
CA SER A 28 -7.97 -3.21 -9.66
C SER A 28 -7.13 -4.45 -9.38
N ILE A 29 -5.83 -4.33 -9.62
CA ILE A 29 -4.84 -5.34 -9.22
C ILE A 29 -4.26 -4.90 -7.88
N THR A 30 -4.18 -5.84 -6.96
CA THR A 30 -3.47 -5.69 -5.69
C THR A 30 -2.23 -6.56 -5.68
N GLU A 31 -1.26 -6.22 -4.84
CA GLU A 31 0.08 -6.78 -4.88
C GLU A 31 0.50 -7.28 -3.50
N LYS A 32 1.23 -8.40 -3.49
CA LYS A 32 1.96 -8.91 -2.34
C LYS A 32 3.39 -9.21 -2.74
N CYS A 33 4.34 -8.91 -1.87
CA CYS A 33 5.77 -9.03 -2.16
C CYS A 33 6.52 -9.76 -1.05
N ASN A 34 7.56 -10.50 -1.39
CA ASN A 34 8.41 -11.24 -0.46
C ASN A 34 9.71 -10.51 -0.04
N CYS A 35 9.92 -9.24 -0.44
CA CYS A 35 11.10 -8.50 -0.01
C CYS A 35 11.14 -8.37 1.53
N SER A 36 12.31 -8.07 2.09
CA SER A 36 12.55 -8.15 3.54
C SER A 36 11.54 -7.35 4.39
N ILE A 37 11.14 -6.16 3.94
CA ILE A 37 10.14 -5.35 4.65
C ILE A 37 8.72 -5.94 4.49
N CYS A 38 8.29 -6.26 3.27
CA CYS A 38 6.97 -6.83 3.00
C CYS A 38 6.77 -8.20 3.67
N PHE A 39 7.85 -8.99 3.78
CA PHE A 39 7.84 -10.24 4.53
C PHE A 39 7.53 -10.00 6.02
N LYS A 40 8.12 -8.97 6.63
CA LYS A 40 7.92 -8.65 8.05
C LYS A 40 6.56 -8.01 8.32
N THR A 41 6.09 -7.13 7.43
CA THR A 41 4.83 -6.40 7.59
C THR A 41 3.62 -7.17 7.06
N ARG A 42 3.84 -8.24 6.28
CA ARG A 42 2.78 -8.96 5.52
C ARG A 42 1.98 -8.02 4.64
N LEU A 43 2.69 -7.08 3.99
CA LEU A 43 2.04 -6.02 3.23
C LEU A 43 1.29 -6.58 2.02
N TRP A 44 -0.02 -6.33 2.03
CA TRP A 44 -0.91 -6.47 0.89
C TRP A 44 -1.39 -5.09 0.49
N TYR A 45 -1.06 -4.63 -0.72
CA TYR A 45 -1.25 -3.25 -1.09
C TYR A 45 -1.88 -3.04 -2.47
N ILE A 46 -2.38 -1.83 -2.69
CA ILE A 46 -2.83 -1.30 -3.98
C ILE A 46 -2.06 -0.02 -4.30
N LYS A 47 -1.78 0.23 -5.58
CA LYS A 47 -1.10 1.45 -6.01
C LYS A 47 -2.09 2.61 -6.20
N VAL A 48 -1.71 3.78 -5.72
CA VAL A 48 -2.42 5.05 -5.89
C VAL A 48 -1.43 6.08 -6.41
N ASN A 49 -1.78 6.86 -7.43
CA ASN A 49 -0.90 7.93 -7.92
C ASN A 49 -0.58 8.92 -6.78
N GLU A 50 0.65 9.48 -6.73
CA GLU A 50 1.05 10.40 -5.65
C GLU A 50 0.10 11.61 -5.50
N LYS A 51 -0.50 12.07 -6.61
CA LYS A 51 -1.41 13.23 -6.63
C LYS A 51 -2.82 12.89 -6.16
N ASN A 52 -3.12 11.61 -6.02
CA ASN A 52 -4.47 11.11 -5.81
C ASN A 52 -4.70 10.59 -4.38
N LEU A 53 -3.69 10.68 -3.50
CA LEU A 53 -3.82 10.32 -2.09
C LEU A 53 -3.77 11.56 -1.21
N GLU A 54 -4.76 11.72 -0.35
CA GLU A 54 -4.86 12.80 0.62
C GLU A 54 -5.06 12.24 2.03
N VAL A 55 -4.37 12.83 3.01
CA VAL A 55 -4.63 12.57 4.43
C VAL A 55 -5.60 13.63 4.95
N ASN A 56 -6.85 13.23 5.14
CA ASN A 56 -7.95 14.11 5.53
C ASN A 56 -7.98 14.36 7.04
N LYS A 57 -7.31 13.52 7.84
CA LYS A 57 -7.21 13.66 9.31
C LYS A 57 -5.91 13.08 9.84
N GLY A 58 -5.30 13.75 10.81
CA GLY A 58 -4.29 13.15 11.67
C GLY A 58 -2.87 13.12 11.12
N LYS A 59 -2.50 14.05 10.23
CA LYS A 59 -1.12 14.19 9.73
C LYS A 59 -0.09 14.25 10.88
N ASP A 60 -0.41 14.95 11.96
CA ASP A 60 0.47 15.08 13.14
C ASP A 60 0.60 13.77 13.96
N ASN A 61 -0.32 12.82 13.74
CA ASN A 61 -0.30 11.47 14.33
C ASN A 61 0.37 10.44 13.42
N MET A 62 1.08 10.88 12.38
CA MET A 62 1.86 10.02 11.49
C MET A 62 3.35 10.11 11.80
N GLU A 63 4.02 8.98 11.76
CA GLU A 63 5.48 8.88 11.72
C GLU A 63 5.93 8.30 10.39
N ILE A 64 7.19 8.57 10.05
CA ILE A 64 7.83 8.09 8.83
C ILE A 64 8.97 7.15 9.15
N TYR A 65 9.12 6.12 8.32
CA TYR A 65 10.29 5.26 8.30
C TYR A 65 10.88 5.24 6.90
N GLU A 66 12.19 5.36 6.81
CA GLU A 66 12.96 5.29 5.57
C GLU A 66 14.20 4.45 5.82
N PHE A 67 14.62 3.66 4.83
CA PHE A 67 15.83 2.87 4.91
C PHE A 67 16.50 2.74 3.53
N GLY A 68 17.72 2.22 3.51
CA GLY A 68 18.48 1.98 2.28
C GLY A 68 18.67 3.24 1.44
N GLN A 69 18.38 3.16 0.14
CA GLN A 69 18.50 4.29 -0.81
C GLN A 69 17.44 5.39 -0.57
N LYS A 70 16.49 5.17 0.34
CA LYS A 70 15.38 6.10 0.64
C LYS A 70 14.55 6.44 -0.61
N ASP A 71 14.32 5.42 -1.43
CA ASP A 71 13.34 5.47 -2.53
C ASP A 71 11.93 5.20 -2.00
N ASN A 72 11.80 4.65 -0.79
CA ASN A 72 10.52 4.38 -0.13
C ASN A 72 10.44 5.15 1.20
N THR A 73 9.32 5.85 1.39
CA THR A 73 8.95 6.46 2.67
C THR A 73 7.69 5.77 3.19
N TYR A 74 7.77 5.08 4.33
CA TYR A 74 6.64 4.35 4.93
C TYR A 74 5.95 5.23 5.97
N TYR A 75 4.63 5.31 5.93
CA TYR A 75 3.84 6.13 6.84
C TYR A 75 2.97 5.28 7.76
N PHE A 76 3.15 5.46 9.06
CA PHE A 76 2.43 4.70 10.08
C PHE A 76 1.83 5.62 11.16
N CYS A 77 0.79 5.13 11.82
CA CYS A 77 0.18 5.86 12.94
C CYS A 77 1.07 5.75 14.18
N LYS A 78 1.41 6.88 14.82
CA LYS A 78 2.20 6.92 16.08
C LYS A 78 1.54 6.17 17.25
N ASN A 79 0.22 6.02 17.22
CA ASN A 79 -0.53 5.45 18.32
C ASN A 79 -0.72 3.92 18.19
N CYS A 80 -1.14 3.44 17.03
CA CYS A 80 -1.40 2.01 16.82
C CYS A 80 -0.38 1.31 15.92
N HIS A 81 0.61 2.04 15.39
CA HIS A 81 1.71 1.53 14.56
C HIS A 81 1.29 0.83 13.26
N ILE A 82 0.03 0.97 12.85
CA ILE A 82 -0.44 0.48 11.55
C ILE A 82 0.17 1.33 10.44
N GLU A 83 0.85 0.66 9.51
CA GLU A 83 1.26 1.22 8.23
C GLU A 83 0.03 1.43 7.35
N LEU A 84 -0.27 2.68 7.00
CA LEU A 84 -1.40 3.00 6.11
C LEU A 84 -0.97 2.96 4.65
N PHE A 85 0.18 3.54 4.35
CA PHE A 85 0.73 3.60 3.01
C PHE A 85 2.23 3.91 3.01
N GLY A 86 2.91 3.58 1.92
CA GLY A 86 4.27 4.01 1.63
C GLY A 86 4.33 4.80 0.32
N LEU A 87 5.18 5.82 0.24
CA LEU A 87 5.48 6.53 -1.01
C LEU A 87 6.71 5.91 -1.66
N TYR A 88 6.56 5.37 -2.85
CA TYR A 88 7.69 5.01 -3.71
C TYR A 88 8.00 6.20 -4.64
N LYS A 89 9.21 6.72 -4.50
CA LYS A 89 9.76 7.83 -5.29
C LYS A 89 11.25 7.57 -5.56
N PRO A 90 11.58 6.86 -6.64
CA PRO A 90 12.95 6.45 -6.91
C PRO A 90 13.80 7.66 -7.32
N LYS A 91 14.87 7.94 -6.58
CA LYS A 91 15.74 9.10 -6.83
C LYS A 91 16.58 8.95 -8.10
N ASN A 92 16.91 7.71 -8.45
CA ASN A 92 17.80 7.37 -9.58
C ASN A 92 17.05 6.93 -10.85
N LYS A 93 15.72 7.05 -10.88
CA LYS A 93 14.89 6.68 -12.05
C LYS A 93 13.90 7.81 -12.37
N PRO A 94 14.36 8.93 -12.96
CA PRO A 94 13.53 10.13 -13.15
C PRO A 94 12.31 9.93 -14.06
N ASN A 95 12.31 8.89 -14.90
CA ASN A 95 11.19 8.55 -15.78
C ASN A 95 10.11 7.69 -15.09
N VAL A 96 10.31 7.32 -13.83
CA VAL A 96 9.34 6.55 -13.06
C VAL A 96 8.53 7.52 -12.19
N ASN A 97 7.23 7.62 -12.48
CA ASN A 97 6.32 8.42 -11.67
C ASN A 97 6.22 7.85 -10.25
N ALA A 98 6.19 8.74 -9.26
CA ALA A 98 5.97 8.34 -7.88
C ALA A 98 4.52 7.90 -7.64
N PHE A 99 4.36 6.96 -6.71
CA PHE A 99 3.06 6.43 -6.33
C PHE A 99 3.07 5.99 -4.87
N TYR A 100 1.90 6.00 -4.25
CA TYR A 100 1.67 5.37 -2.97
C TYR A 100 1.35 3.89 -3.12
N VAL A 101 1.89 3.06 -2.23
CA VAL A 101 1.40 1.72 -1.93
C VAL A 101 0.49 1.82 -0.71
N VAL A 102 -0.82 1.68 -0.90
CA VAL A 102 -1.81 1.75 0.20
C VAL A 102 -2.08 0.34 0.72
N SER A 103 -1.95 0.14 2.02
CA SER A 103 -2.26 -1.13 2.68
C SER A 103 -3.76 -1.43 2.57
N VAL A 104 -4.11 -2.53 1.89
CA VAL A 104 -5.51 -2.94 1.65
C VAL A 104 -6.25 -3.13 2.97
N ALA A 105 -5.57 -3.59 4.02
CA ALA A 105 -6.13 -3.81 5.34
C ALA A 105 -6.59 -2.52 6.05
N THR A 106 -6.17 -1.35 5.56
CA THR A 106 -6.56 -0.04 6.10
C THR A 106 -7.70 0.62 5.34
N ILE A 107 -8.19 0.00 4.26
CA ILE A 107 -9.34 0.51 3.49
C ILE A 107 -10.63 0.19 4.26
N ASP A 108 -11.38 1.23 4.58
CA ASP A 108 -12.61 1.12 5.37
C ASP A 108 -13.75 0.52 4.53
N GLY A 109 -14.60 -0.29 5.16
CA GLY A 109 -15.85 -0.79 4.55
C GLY A 109 -15.71 -2.03 3.67
N LEU A 110 -14.55 -2.69 3.63
CA LEU A 110 -14.38 -3.97 2.93
C LEU A 110 -14.87 -5.14 3.79
N SER A 111 -15.75 -5.97 3.23
CA SER A 111 -16.14 -7.24 3.84
C SER A 111 -15.13 -8.35 3.55
N PRO A 112 -15.13 -9.47 4.30
CA PRO A 112 -14.33 -10.65 3.96
C PRO A 112 -14.56 -11.16 2.53
N LYS A 113 -15.81 -11.04 2.03
CA LYS A 113 -16.15 -11.38 0.65
C LYS A 113 -15.45 -10.44 -0.33
N ASP A 114 -15.51 -9.12 -0.11
CA ASP A 114 -14.82 -8.14 -0.97
C ASP A 114 -13.33 -8.45 -1.05
N LEU A 115 -12.68 -8.70 0.10
CA LEU A 115 -11.27 -9.06 0.17
C LEU A 115 -10.97 -10.35 -0.60
N SER A 116 -11.80 -11.38 -0.47
CA SER A 116 -11.59 -12.67 -1.16
C SER A 116 -11.69 -12.60 -2.69
N GLU A 117 -12.36 -11.58 -3.21
CA GLU A 117 -12.60 -11.38 -4.64
C GLU A 117 -11.54 -10.46 -5.29
N LEU A 118 -10.67 -9.82 -4.50
CA LEU A 118 -9.61 -8.96 -5.03
C LEU A 118 -8.56 -9.78 -5.76
N LYS A 119 -8.18 -9.31 -6.95
CA LYS A 119 -7.09 -9.90 -7.73
C LYS A 119 -5.76 -9.58 -7.06
N VAL A 120 -4.99 -10.62 -6.76
CA VAL A 120 -3.64 -10.50 -6.18
C VAL A 120 -2.62 -10.99 -7.19
N ILE A 121 -1.60 -10.17 -7.45
CA ILE A 121 -0.36 -10.62 -8.08
C ILE A 121 0.76 -10.65 -7.03
N TYR A 122 1.73 -11.53 -7.25
CA TYR A 122 2.85 -11.74 -6.33
C TYR A 122 4.14 -11.29 -7.00
N LEU A 123 4.96 -10.55 -6.26
CA LEU A 123 6.22 -9.99 -6.74
C LEU A 123 7.40 -10.60 -5.99
N ASP A 124 8.44 -10.99 -6.73
CA ASP A 124 9.69 -11.48 -6.16
C ASP A 124 10.69 -10.34 -5.88
N GLY A 125 10.39 -9.56 -4.87
CA GLY A 125 11.28 -8.50 -4.39
C GLY A 125 12.45 -9.00 -3.52
N LEU A 126 12.50 -10.28 -3.15
CA LEU A 126 13.67 -10.87 -2.49
C LEU A 126 14.86 -10.98 -3.44
N ASN A 127 14.59 -11.26 -4.72
CA ASN A 127 15.60 -11.41 -5.77
C ASN A 127 15.62 -10.23 -6.76
N ASP A 128 15.02 -9.09 -6.39
CA ASP A 128 14.88 -7.90 -7.25
C ASP A 128 14.21 -8.17 -8.62
N ASN A 129 13.38 -9.22 -8.70
CA ASN A 129 12.68 -9.65 -9.93
C ASN A 129 11.17 -9.39 -9.81
N LEU A 130 10.79 -8.12 -9.86
CA LEU A 130 9.40 -7.68 -9.69
C LEU A 130 8.47 -8.10 -10.85
N GLU A 131 8.99 -8.70 -11.93
CA GLU A 131 8.20 -9.22 -13.04
C GLU A 131 7.76 -10.68 -12.82
N SER A 132 8.36 -11.35 -11.84
CA SER A 132 8.09 -12.76 -11.52
C SER A 132 7.45 -12.90 -10.15
N LYS A 133 6.74 -14.03 -9.95
CA LYS A 133 6.24 -14.43 -8.63
C LYS A 133 7.29 -15.26 -7.89
N PRO A 134 7.33 -15.21 -6.55
CA PRO A 134 8.11 -16.14 -5.74
C PRO A 134 7.64 -17.59 -5.95
N GLU A 135 8.54 -18.55 -5.70
CA GLU A 135 8.21 -19.98 -5.72
C GLU A 135 7.10 -20.35 -4.73
N TYR A 136 7.14 -19.75 -3.52
CA TYR A 136 6.16 -19.96 -2.46
C TYR A 136 5.42 -18.67 -2.15
N THR A 137 4.08 -18.69 -2.28
CA THR A 137 3.24 -17.49 -2.07
C THR A 137 2.20 -17.63 -0.96
N HIS A 138 1.98 -18.83 -0.42
CA HIS A 138 0.91 -19.07 0.56
C HIS A 138 1.06 -18.33 1.89
N TYR A 139 2.28 -17.90 2.23
CA TYR A 139 2.56 -17.11 3.44
C TYR A 139 2.51 -15.60 3.22
N LEU A 140 2.42 -15.16 1.95
CA LEU A 140 2.34 -13.76 1.56
C LEU A 140 0.89 -13.30 1.67
#